data_AF-A0A7J4LCH4-F1
#
_entry.id   AF-A0A7J4LCH4-F1
#
_cell.length_a   1.000
_cell.length_b   1.000
_cell.length_c   1.000
_cell.angle_alpha   90.00
_cell.angle_beta   90.00
_cell.angle_gamma   90.00
#
_symmetry.space_group_name_H-M   'P 1'
#
loop_
_entity.id
_entity.type
_entity.pdbx_description
1 polymer ?
#
loop_
_entity_poly.entity_id
_entity_poly.type
_entity_poly.pdbx_seq_one_letter_code
_entity_poly.pdbx_strand_id
1 'polypeptide(L)' 'MTQIQIAVRDVNEEAFREFKSDVVKRGMKLGTALTLAMEKFRSELLKPRPKFTSLRPVDWGRGSEKLSEQVDEILYGG' A
#
# COMPACT_ATOMS: atom_id res chain seq x y z
N MET A 1 -20.83 24.85 1.06
CA MET A 1 -19.92 23.75 1.41
C MET A 1 -20.67 22.45 1.23
N THR A 2 -20.22 21.58 0.33
CA THR A 2 -20.89 20.30 0.05
C THR A 2 -20.42 19.26 1.07
N GLN A 3 -21.34 18.76 1.89
CA GLN A 3 -21.02 17.74 2.89
C GLN A 3 -20.98 16.36 2.18
N ILE A 4 -19.78 15.79 2.04
CA ILE A 4 -19.61 14.46 1.44
C ILE A 4 -19.92 13.41 2.50
N GLN A 5 -21.01 12.67 2.34
CA GLN A 5 -21.28 11.45 3.11
C GLN A 5 -20.65 10.25 2.40
N ILE A 6 -19.65 9.65 3.04
CA ILE A 6 -19.02 8.41 2.58
C ILE A 6 -19.64 7.26 3.36
N ALA A 7 -20.27 6.32 2.65
CA ALA A 7 -20.89 5.13 3.22
C ALA A 7 -20.28 3.87 2.60
N VAL A 8 -20.04 2.85 3.42
CA VAL A 8 -19.61 1.53 2.97
C VAL A 8 -20.86 0.69 2.73
N ARG A 9 -20.99 0.14 1.52
CA ARG A 9 -22.12 -0.72 1.12
C ARG A 9 -21.69 -2.19 1.14
N ASP A 10 -22.67 -3.10 1.16
CA ASP A 10 -22.46 -4.55 1.06
C ASP A 10 -21.52 -5.12 2.14
N VAL A 11 -21.67 -4.62 3.37
CA VAL A 11 -20.91 -5.12 4.52
C VAL A 11 -21.55 -6.40 5.03
N ASN A 12 -20.73 -7.42 5.32
CA ASN A 12 -21.19 -8.62 6.02
C ASN A 12 -21.78 -8.23 7.39
N GLU A 13 -23.06 -8.55 7.61
CA GLU A 13 -23.80 -8.10 8.79
C GLU A 13 -23.27 -8.69 10.10
N GLU A 14 -22.82 -9.95 10.09
CA GLU A 14 -22.27 -10.63 11.27
C GLU A 14 -20.97 -9.96 11.70
N ALA A 15 -20.04 -9.76 10.75
CA ALA A 15 -18.78 -9.08 11.00
C ALA A 15 -19.00 -7.63 11.47
N PHE A 16 -19.98 -6.93 10.90
CA PHE A 16 -20.33 -5.57 11.34
C PHE A 16 -20.89 -5.55 12.76
N ARG A 17 -21.71 -6.54 13.13
CA ARG A 17 -22.30 -6.64 14.47
C ARG A 17 -21.24 -6.90 15.54
N GLU A 18 -20.31 -7.81 15.27
CA GLU A 18 -19.17 -8.07 16.15
C GLU A 18 -18.29 -6.83 16.31
N PHE A 19 -17.93 -6.19 15.19
CA PHE A 19 -17.15 -4.96 15.19
C PHE A 19 -17.83 -3.87 16.03
N LYS A 20 -19.14 -3.67 15.83
CA LYS A 20 -19.91 -2.68 16.60
C LYS A 20 -19.91 -3.00 18.09
N SER A 21 -20.05 -4.27 18.48
CA SER A 21 -20.00 -4.70 19.89
C SER A 21 -18.67 -4.30 20.53
N ASP A 22 -17.57 -4.58 19.85
CA ASP A 22 -16.23 -4.31 20.36
C ASP A 22 -15.91 -2.82 20.43
N VAL A 23 -16.39 -2.04 19.47
CA VAL A 23 -16.25 -0.57 19.49
C VAL A 23 -16.97 0.03 20.69
N VAL A 24 -18.19 -0.46 20.99
CA VAL A 24 -18.96 -0.01 22.16
C VAL A 24 -18.26 -0.39 23.46
N LYS A 25 -17.76 -1.63 23.59
CA LYS A 25 -17.00 -2.08 24.77
C LYS A 25 -15.77 -1.22 25.04
N ARG A 26 -15.13 -0.71 23.98
CA ARG A 26 -13.95 0.16 24.08
C ARG A 26 -14.28 1.64 24.23
N GLY A 27 -15.56 2.01 24.29
CA GLY A 27 -15.99 3.42 24.44
C GLY A 27 -15.64 4.31 23.25
N MET A 28 -15.46 3.73 22.05
CA MET A 28 -15.07 4.47 20.85
C MET A 28 -16.28 4.85 19.99
N LYS A 29 -16.15 5.95 19.23
CA LYS A 29 -17.11 6.28 18.17
C LYS A 29 -16.92 5.34 16.98
N LEU A 30 -18.02 4.86 16.39
CA LEU A 30 -17.99 3.92 15.27
C LEU A 30 -17.17 4.42 14.08
N GLY A 31 -17.33 5.69 13.71
CA GLY A 31 -16.54 6.30 12.63
C GLY A 31 -15.04 6.30 12.92
N THR A 32 -14.63 6.69 14.13
CA THR A 32 -13.21 6.70 14.54
C THR A 32 -12.61 5.31 14.52
N ALA A 33 -13.34 4.31 15.04
CA ALA A 33 -12.88 2.93 15.03
C ALA A 33 -12.77 2.37 13.60
N LEU A 34 -13.70 2.72 12.72
CA LEU A 34 -13.66 2.32 11.31
C LEU A 34 -12.44 2.93 10.60
N THR A 35 -12.17 4.22 10.83
CA THR A 35 -10.96 4.88 10.29
C THR A 35 -9.69 4.16 10.73
N LEU A 36 -9.57 3.85 12.03
CA LEU A 36 -8.41 3.13 12.57
C LEU A 36 -8.27 1.73 11.95
N ALA A 37 -9.37 0.99 11.81
CA ALA A 37 -9.37 -0.32 11.18
C ALA A 37 -8.92 -0.24 9.71
N MET A 38 -9.37 0.78 8.98
CA MET A 38 -8.95 1.01 7.58
C MET A 38 -7.48 1.41 7.46
N GLU A 39 -6.96 2.23 8.38
CA GLU A 39 -5.53 2.57 8.40
C GLU A 39 -4.65 1.35 8.68
N LYS A 40 -5.07 0.50 9.62
CA LYS A 40 -4.40 -0.77 9.91
C LYS A 40 -4.45 -1.72 8.73
N PHE A 41 -5.62 -1.87 8.11
CA PHE A 41 -5.78 -2.67 6.89
C PHE A 41 -4.86 -2.16 5.76
N ARG A 42 -4.79 -0.83 5.59
CA ARG A 42 -3.91 -0.18 4.62
C ARG A 42 -2.45 -0.51 4.88
N SER A 43 -1.97 -0.40 6.12
CA SER A 43 -0.57 -0.66 6.44
C SER A 43 -0.17 -2.13 6.31
N GLU A 44 -1.09 -3.05 6.59
CA GLU A 44 -0.84 -4.50 6.52
C GLU A 44 -0.85 -5.04 5.08
N LEU A 45 -1.75 -4.54 4.22
CA LEU A 45 -1.86 -4.99 2.83
C LEU A 45 -0.97 -4.21 1.86
N LEU A 46 -0.77 -2.92 2.09
CA LEU A 46 0.17 -2.12 1.33
C LEU A 46 1.51 -2.13 2.06
N LYS A 47 2.14 -3.30 2.13
CA LYS A 47 3.61 -3.30 2.27
C LYS A 47 4.13 -2.37 1.18
N PRO A 48 4.92 -1.34 1.52
CA PRO A 48 5.36 -0.38 0.53
C PRO A 48 6.05 -1.17 -0.58
N ARG A 49 5.48 -1.13 -1.79
CA ARG A 49 6.17 -1.68 -2.97
C ARG A 49 7.53 -0.98 -3.00
N PRO A 50 8.64 -1.73 -3.14
CA PRO A 50 9.95 -1.11 -3.22
C PRO A 50 9.86 -0.06 -4.34
N LYS A 51 10.16 1.20 -3.99
CA LYS A 51 10.22 2.28 -4.97
C LYS A 51 11.27 1.86 -6.00
N PHE A 52 11.09 2.18 -7.28
CA PHE A 52 12.10 1.89 -8.30
C PHE A 52 13.48 2.44 -7.91
N THR A 53 13.50 3.59 -7.22
CA THR A 53 14.70 4.22 -6.65
C THR A 53 15.33 3.48 -5.47
N SER A 54 14.67 2.47 -4.91
CA SER A 54 15.21 1.63 -3.82
C SER A 54 15.90 0.36 -4.33
N LEU A 55 15.84 0.10 -5.64
CA LEU A 55 16.61 -0.98 -6.26
C LEU A 55 18.08 -0.57 -6.28
N ARG A 56 18.94 -1.35 -5.62
CA ARG A 56 20.39 -1.18 -5.78
C ARG A 56 20.79 -1.72 -7.14
N PRO A 57 21.71 -1.04 -7.87
CA PRO A 57 22.33 -1.63 -9.04
C PRO A 57 22.92 -3.00 -8.68
N VAL A 58 22.68 -3.98 -9.54
CA VAL A 58 23.31 -5.30 -9.40
C VAL A 58 24.80 -5.12 -9.72
N ASP A 59 25.67 -5.50 -8.79
CA ASP A 59 27.11 -5.55 -9.03
C ASP A 59 27.42 -6.84 -9.81
N TRP A 60 27.74 -6.68 -11.09
CA TRP A 60 28.05 -7.78 -12.00
C TRP A 60 29.56 -8.12 -12.00
N GLY A 61 30.36 -7.48 -11.14
CA GLY A 61 31.80 -7.70 -11.01
C GLY A 61 32.66 -6.65 -11.72
N ARG A 62 33.99 -6.83 -11.70
CA ARG A 62 34.93 -5.91 -12.36
C ARG A 62 34.78 -5.97 -13.88
N GLY A 63 34.76 -4.82 -14.53
CA GLY A 63 34.63 -4.71 -15.98
C GLY A 63 33.18 -4.56 -16.48
N SER A 64 32.19 -4.61 -15.59
CA SER A 64 30.77 -4.41 -15.95
C SER A 64 30.29 -2.97 -15.74
N GLU A 65 31.19 -2.02 -15.46
CA GLU A 65 30.84 -0.65 -15.06
C GLU A 65 30.10 0.11 -16.17
N LYS A 66 30.33 -0.25 -17.44
CA LYS A 66 29.70 0.34 -18.62
C LYS A 66 28.80 -0.61 -19.40
N LEU A 67 28.41 -1.73 -18.79
CA LEU A 67 27.66 -2.78 -19.50
C LEU A 67 26.33 -2.27 -20.06
N SER A 68 25.66 -1.35 -19.37
CA SER A 68 24.43 -0.74 -19.88
C SER A 68 24.65 0.01 -21.20
N GLU A 69 25.70 0.83 -21.27
CA GLU A 69 26.04 1.62 -22.47
C GLU A 69 26.42 0.69 -23.64
N GLN A 70 27.18 -0.37 -23.36
CA GLN A 70 27.58 -1.36 -24.37
C GLN A 70 26.39 -2.12 -24.95
N VAL A 71 25.43 -2.51 -24.10
CA VAL A 71 24.21 -3.21 -24.53
C VAL A 71 23.33 -2.26 -25.36
N ASP A 72 23.19 -1.00 -24.95
CA ASP A 72 22.43 -0.01 -25.70
C ASP A 72 23.05 0.25 -27.09
N GLU A 73 24.38 0.31 -27.19
CA GLU A 73 25.09 0.44 -28.48
C GLU A 73 24.85 -0.78 -29.39
N ILE A 74 24.87 -2.01 -28.85
CA ILE A 74 24.61 -3.23 -29.62
C ILE A 74 23.15 -3.30 -30.11
N LEU A 75 22.19 -2.96 -29.24
CA LEU A 75 20.77 -3.15 -29.52
C LEU A 75 20.18 -2.02 -30.36
N TYR A 76 20.64 -0.80 -30.15
CA TYR A 76 20.07 0.40 -30.76
C TYR A 76 21.02 1.12 -31.72
N GLY A 77 22.28 0.69 -31.81
CA GLY A 77 23.22 1.11 -32.86
C GLY A 77 23.83 2.50 -32.70
N GLY A 78 23.56 3.20 -31.61
CA GLY A 78 23.99 4.59 -31.40
C GLY A 78 23.15 5.62 -32.15
#